data_AF-A0A8X6PAE7-F1
#
_entry.id   AF-A0A8X6PAE7-F1
#
_cell.length_a   1.000
_cell.length_b   1.000
_cell.length_c   1.000
_cell.angle_alpha   90.00
_cell.angle_beta   90.00
_cell.angle_gamma   90.00
#
_symmetry.space_group_name_H-M   'P 1'
#
loop_
_entity.id
_entity.type
_entity.pdbx_description
1 polymer ?
#
loop_
_entity_poly.entity_id
_entity_poly.type
_entity_poly.pdbx_seq_one_letter_code
_entity_poly.pdbx_strand_id
1 'polypeptide(L)'
;YDYENCDAEPCNKMIAELDSVMQSQTLIKKSLASLNKSYVVSKMDNFEYIDPVDKSVASKQGIRILFDDGSRIVLRLSGTGSSG
;
A
#
# COMPACT_ATOMS: atom_id res chain seq x y z
N TYR A 1 -5.17 -6.20 -14.27
CA TYR A 1 -6.51 -6.63 -13.87
C TYR A 1 -6.76 -6.03 -12.51
N ASP A 2 -7.84 -5.26 -12.39
CA ASP A 2 -8.24 -4.61 -11.16
C ASP A 2 -9.32 -5.45 -10.47
N TYR A 3 -9.47 -5.27 -9.16
CA TYR A 3 -10.56 -5.86 -8.40
C TYR A 3 -11.74 -4.87 -8.43
N GLU A 4 -12.63 -5.06 -9.39
CA GLU A 4 -13.79 -4.19 -9.63
C GLU A 4 -15.05 -4.73 -8.95
N ASN A 5 -16.03 -3.85 -8.69
CA ASN A 5 -17.34 -4.18 -8.11
C ASN A 5 -17.27 -5.03 -6.83
N CYS A 6 -16.23 -4.81 -6.03
CA CYS A 6 -16.06 -5.45 -4.74
C CYS A 6 -16.80 -4.66 -3.66
N ASP A 7 -17.39 -5.37 -2.69
CA ASP A 7 -18.09 -4.75 -1.56
C ASP A 7 -17.15 -3.81 -0.79
N ALA A 8 -17.66 -2.63 -0.42
CA ALA A 8 -16.83 -1.60 0.20
C ALA A 8 -16.27 -2.03 1.59
N GLU A 9 -17.06 -2.74 2.38
CA GLU A 9 -16.66 -3.17 3.73
C GLU A 9 -15.40 -4.06 3.74
N PRO A 10 -15.34 -5.21 3.02
CA PRO A 10 -14.13 -6.03 2.99
C PRO A 10 -12.94 -5.30 2.36
N CYS A 11 -13.15 -4.44 1.37
CA CYS A 11 -12.08 -3.61 0.81
C CYS A 11 -11.49 -2.65 1.85
N ASN A 12 -12.34 -1.96 2.62
CA ASN A 12 -11.91 -1.07 3.70
C ASN A 12 -11.16 -1.84 4.79
N LYS A 13 -11.67 -3.03 5.16
CA LYS A 13 -11.02 -3.90 6.14
C LYS A 13 -9.63 -4.34 5.69
N MET A 14 -9.49 -4.76 4.42
CA MET A 14 -8.20 -5.16 3.85
C MET A 14 -7.17 -4.01 3.92
N ILE A 15 -7.56 -2.79 3.56
CA ILE A 15 -6.65 -1.64 3.64
C ILE A 15 -6.28 -1.31 5.09
N ALA A 16 -7.22 -1.38 6.03
CA ALA A 16 -6.95 -1.14 7.44
C ALA A 16 -6.00 -2.20 8.05
N GLU A 17 -6.13 -3.47 7.65
CA GLU A 17 -5.20 -4.52 8.03
C GLU A 17 -3.80 -4.27 7.45
N LEU A 18 -3.69 -3.85 6.19
CA LEU A 18 -2.41 -3.49 5.58
C LEU A 18 -1.74 -2.28 6.27
N ASP A 19 -2.52 -1.25 6.64
CA ASP A 19 -2.02 -0.12 7.42
C ASP A 19 -1.50 -0.59 8.80
N SER A 20 -2.19 -1.55 9.45
CA SER A 20 -1.76 -2.12 10.73
C SER A 20 -0.45 -2.91 10.60
N VAL A 21 -0.32 -3.71 9.54
CA VAL A 21 0.92 -4.42 9.22
C VAL A 21 2.06 -3.44 8.94
N MET A 22 1.81 -2.38 8.17
CA MET A 22 2.79 -1.32 7.94
C MET A 22 3.25 -0.68 9.25
N GLN A 23 2.32 -0.29 10.13
CA GLN A 23 2.63 0.34 11.41
C GLN A 23 3.43 -0.58 12.34
N SER A 24 3.20 -1.89 12.28
CA SER A 24 3.96 -2.87 13.05
C SER A 24 5.45 -2.92 12.67
N GLN A 25 5.81 -2.46 11.46
CA GLN A 25 7.15 -2.55 10.85
C GLN A 25 7.76 -3.96 10.82
N THR A 26 6.97 -4.99 11.10
CA THR A 26 7.43 -6.39 11.24
C THR A 26 7.98 -6.97 9.94
N LEU A 27 7.55 -6.42 8.79
CA LEU A 27 7.98 -6.84 7.47
C LEU A 27 9.28 -6.17 7.00
N ILE A 28 9.68 -5.03 7.58
CA ILE A 28 10.89 -4.31 7.13
C ILE A 28 12.12 -5.21 7.34
N LYS A 29 12.98 -5.32 6.33
CA LYS A 29 14.14 -6.23 6.23
C LYS A 29 13.79 -7.72 6.23
N LYS A 30 12.50 -8.11 6.20
CA LYS A 30 12.12 -9.51 5.99
C LYS A 30 12.29 -9.87 4.52
N SER A 31 12.78 -11.08 4.30
CA SER A 31 12.85 -11.72 3.00
C SER A 31 11.57 -12.53 2.77
N LEU A 32 10.84 -12.19 1.71
CA LEU A 32 9.67 -12.93 1.24
C LEU A 32 10.06 -13.70 -0.03
N ALA A 33 9.74 -14.98 -0.10
CA ALA A 33 10.07 -15.81 -1.24
C ALA A 33 8.81 -16.23 -2.00
N SER A 34 8.88 -16.18 -3.34
CA SER A 34 7.85 -16.74 -4.21
C SER A 34 8.50 -17.26 -5.49
N LEU A 35 8.11 -18.48 -5.89
CA LEU A 35 8.79 -19.23 -6.95
C LEU A 35 10.30 -19.30 -6.67
N ASN A 36 11.13 -18.85 -7.62
CA ASN A 36 12.58 -18.83 -7.52
C ASN A 36 13.16 -17.44 -7.23
N LYS A 37 12.36 -16.54 -6.65
CA LYS A 37 12.78 -15.17 -6.31
C LYS A 37 12.56 -14.86 -4.84
N SER A 38 13.46 -14.04 -4.31
CA SER A 38 13.42 -13.51 -2.95
C SER A 38 13.35 -11.99 -3.02
N TYR A 39 12.45 -11.41 -2.22
CA TYR A 39 12.19 -9.98 -2.16
C TYR A 39 12.40 -9.52 -0.71
N VAL A 40 13.39 -8.68 -0.48
CA VAL A 40 13.65 -8.08 0.83
C VAL A 40 12.90 -6.77 0.91
N VAL A 41 11.98 -6.64 1.87
CA VAL A 41 11.20 -5.41 2.06
C VAL A 41 12.11 -4.31 2.59
N SER A 42 12.32 -3.27 1.79
CA SER A 42 13.13 -2.11 2.12
C SER A 42 12.33 -1.07 2.90
N LYS A 43 11.08 -0.83 2.46
CA LYS A 43 10.16 0.14 3.05
C LYS A 43 8.71 -0.28 2.85
N MET A 44 7.86 0.03 3.81
CA MET A 44 6.41 -0.02 3.67
C MET A 44 5.85 1.31 4.19
N ASP A 45 5.11 2.03 3.36
CA ASP A 45 4.50 3.31 3.73
C ASP A 45 3.14 3.54 3.07
N ASN A 46 2.34 4.44 3.63
CA ASN A 46 1.15 4.96 2.99
C ASN A 46 1.51 6.30 2.36
N PHE A 47 1.45 6.39 1.04
CA PHE A 47 2.04 7.48 0.30
C PHE A 47 1.43 8.83 0.68
N GLU A 48 2.33 9.77 0.96
CA GLU A 48 2.01 11.17 1.19
C GLU A 48 2.86 12.02 0.25
N TYR A 49 2.22 13.03 -0.32
CA TYR A 49 2.87 14.03 -1.15
C TYR A 49 2.61 15.42 -0.56
N ILE A 50 3.68 16.19 -0.42
CA ILE A 50 3.64 17.60 -0.03
C ILE A 50 4.00 18.39 -1.27
N ASP A 51 3.06 19.18 -1.77
CA ASP A 51 3.31 19.99 -2.96
C ASP A 51 4.39 21.05 -2.67
N PRO A 52 5.46 21.14 -3.49
CA PRO A 52 6.56 22.05 -3.21
C PRO A 52 6.19 23.52 -3.43
N VAL A 53 5.13 23.82 -4.20
CA VAL A 53 4.67 25.16 -4.55
C VAL A 53 3.73 25.71 -3.48
N ASP A 54 2.64 25.00 -3.20
CA ASP A 54 1.58 25.51 -2.31
C ASP A 54 1.57 24.86 -0.91
N LYS A 55 2.43 23.86 -0.68
CA LYS A 55 2.55 23.10 0.58
C LYS A 55 1.29 22.31 0.96
N SER A 56 0.35 22.11 0.02
CA SER A 56 -0.77 21.22 0.22
C SER A 56 -0.29 19.79 0.46
N VAL A 57 -1.00 19.07 1.33
CA VAL A 57 -0.64 17.70 1.73
C VAL A 57 -1.72 16.75 1.25
N ALA A 58 -1.32 15.81 0.38
CA ALA A 58 -2.14 14.69 -0.06
C ALA A 58 -1.68 13.43 0.66
N SER A 59 -2.32 13.11 1.79
CA SER A 59 -2.06 11.89 2.57
C SER A 59 -2.94 10.73 2.10
N LYS A 60 -2.60 9.50 2.54
CA LYS A 60 -3.36 8.26 2.27
C LYS A 60 -3.52 7.93 0.77
N GLN A 61 -2.50 8.22 -0.04
CA GLN A 61 -2.59 8.10 -1.50
C GLN A 61 -2.28 6.69 -2.03
N GLY A 62 -2.08 5.72 -1.14
CA GLY A 62 -1.90 4.31 -1.47
C GLY A 62 -0.77 3.70 -0.66
N ILE A 63 -0.98 2.46 -0.21
CA ILE A 63 0.04 1.69 0.52
C ILE A 63 1.07 1.17 -0.47
N ARG A 64 2.35 1.39 -0.19
CA ARG A 64 3.48 0.93 -1.00
C ARG A 64 4.33 -0.04 -0.19
N ILE A 65 4.69 -1.15 -0.82
CA ILE A 65 5.71 -2.08 -0.35
C ILE A 65 6.86 -1.99 -1.35
N LEU A 66 7.99 -1.48 -0.90
CA LEU A 66 9.19 -1.32 -1.70
C LEU A 66 10.19 -2.41 -1.33
N PHE A 67 10.86 -2.96 -2.33
CA PHE A 67 11.89 -3.98 -2.14
C PHE A 67 13.28 -3.45 -2.49
N ASP A 68 14.33 -4.07 -1.96
CA ASP A 68 15.72 -3.66 -2.18
C ASP A 68 16.16 -3.75 -3.65
N ASP A 69 15.54 -4.64 -4.43
CA ASP A 69 15.82 -4.81 -5.86
C ASP A 69 15.13 -3.75 -6.75
N GLY A 70 14.45 -2.78 -6.14
CA GLY A 70 13.72 -1.70 -6.82
C GLY A 70 12.32 -2.09 -7.30
N SER A 71 11.91 -3.36 -7.14
CA SER A 71 10.52 -3.76 -7.37
C SER A 71 9.60 -3.19 -6.30
N ARG A 72 8.29 -3.17 -6.58
CA ARG A 72 7.29 -2.62 -5.65
C ARG A 72 5.90 -3.18 -5.89
N ILE A 73 5.12 -3.21 -4.81
CA ILE A 73 3.67 -3.39 -4.85
C ILE A 73 3.03 -2.10 -4.36
N VAL A 74 1.99 -1.63 -5.06
CA VAL A 74 1.21 -0.47 -4.66
C VAL A 74 -0.26 -0.87 -4.63
N LEU A 75 -0.91 -0.67 -3.49
CA LEU A 75 -2.34 -0.88 -3.31
C LEU A 75 -3.02 0.46 -3.03
N ARG A 76 -4.01 0.78 -3.85
CA ARG A 76 -4.84 1.97 -3.68
C ARG A 76 -6.29 1.56 -3.80
N LEU A 77 -7.06 1.78 -2.73
CA LEU A 77 -8.50 1.65 -2.81
C LEU A 77 -9.07 2.89 -3.49
N SER A 78 -9.67 2.70 -4.65
CA SER A 78 -10.34 3.75 -5.41
C SER A 78 -11.81 3.41 -5.55
N GLY A 79 -12.67 4.28 -5.02
CA GLY A 79 -14.12 4.20 -5.14
C GLY A 79 -14.73 5.56 -4.80
N THR A 80 -15.88 5.90 -5.39
CA THR A 80 -16.52 7.21 -5.24
C THR A 80 -17.44 7.32 -4.00
N GLY A 81 -17.39 6.35 -3.08
CA GLY A 81 -18.24 6.33 -1.87
C GLY A 81 -19.73 6.08 -2.12
N SER A 82 -20.15 5.90 -3.38
CA SER A 82 -21.55 5.73 -3.80
C SER A 82 -21.91 4.31 -4.26
N SER A 83 -20.93 3.40 -4.30
CA SER A 83 -21.14 2.03 -4.75
C SER A 83 -20.22 1.12 -3.95
N GLY A 84 -20.78 0.63 -2.84
CA GLY A 84 -20.47 -0.63 -2.23
C GLY A 84 -21.72 -1.49 -2.22
#